data_AF-A0A4Q4BT87-F1
#
_entry.id   AF-A0A4Q4BT87-F1
#
_cell.length_a   1.000
_cell.length_b   1.000
_cell.length_c   1.000
_cell.angle_alpha   90.00
_cell.angle_beta   90.00
_cell.angle_gamma   90.00
#
_symmetry.space_group_name_H-M   'P 1'
#
loop_
_entity.id
_entity.type
_entity.pdbx_description
1 polymer ?
#
loop_
_entity_poly.entity_id
_entity_poly.type
_entity_poly.pdbx_seq_one_letter_code
_entity_poly.pdbx_strand_id
1 'polypeptide(L)'
;MQANRQKRHRPLHFIEALAALLVLALVALIQPANASPLDAAMDKVFTVRSNDAEDRFLGSAFVWADGAVAVTNAHVVGQAEEVRLIDRHGTDLTALVIARDPIRDVAVISLPTPAQG
;
A
#
# COMPACT_ATOMS: atom_id res chain seq x y z
N MET A 1 23.86 -56.83 48.01
CA MET A 1 23.44 -55.41 47.90
C MET A 1 23.57 -54.99 46.44
N GLN A 2 22.49 -55.05 45.66
CA GLN A 2 22.46 -54.61 44.26
C GLN A 2 21.92 -53.18 44.20
N ALA A 3 22.73 -52.26 43.70
CA ALA A 3 22.35 -50.87 43.51
C ALA A 3 21.41 -50.73 42.29
N ASN A 4 20.16 -50.36 42.56
CA ASN A 4 19.18 -50.07 41.53
C ASN A 4 19.50 -48.70 40.88
N ARG A 5 20.22 -48.70 39.76
CA ARG A 5 20.45 -47.49 38.96
C ARG A 5 19.20 -47.20 38.12
N GLN A 6 18.28 -46.40 38.66
CA GLN A 6 17.24 -45.77 37.86
C GLN A 6 17.90 -44.90 36.78
N LYS A 7 17.79 -45.31 35.51
CA LYS A 7 18.12 -44.48 34.35
C LYS A 7 17.19 -43.26 34.39
N ARG A 8 17.69 -42.12 34.87
CA ARG A 8 17.06 -40.81 34.69
C ARG A 8 16.99 -40.54 33.18
N HIS A 9 15.87 -40.86 32.55
CA HIS A 9 15.57 -40.39 31.20
C HIS A 9 15.59 -38.87 31.25
N ARG A 10 16.57 -38.26 30.59
CA ARG A 10 16.73 -36.81 30.51
C ARG A 10 15.48 -36.24 29.81
N PRO A 11 14.62 -35.47 30.51
CA PRO A 11 13.43 -34.87 29.90
C PRO A 11 13.77 -33.73 28.92
N LEU A 12 15.07 -33.48 28.66
CA LEU A 12 15.58 -32.35 27.90
C LEU A 12 15.05 -32.32 26.46
N HIS A 13 15.03 -33.47 25.77
CA HIS A 13 14.49 -33.55 24.41
C HIS A 13 12.98 -33.29 24.34
N PHE A 14 12.26 -33.58 25.43
CA PHE A 14 10.83 -33.31 25.53
C PHE A 14 10.58 -31.80 25.68
N ILE A 15 11.42 -31.12 26.46
CA ILE A 15 11.39 -29.66 26.63
C ILE A 15 11.80 -28.95 25.33
N GLU A 16 12.83 -29.44 24.64
CA GLU A 16 13.25 -28.92 23.32
C GLU A 16 12.15 -29.06 22.27
N ALA A 17 11.50 -30.23 22.20
CA ALA A 17 10.39 -30.45 21.28
C ALA A 17 9.19 -29.55 21.61
N LEU A 18 8.87 -29.36 22.89
CA LEU A 18 7.80 -28.46 23.33
C LEU A 18 8.13 -27.00 23.01
N ALA A 19 9.36 -26.57 23.22
CA ALA A 19 9.82 -25.22 22.89
C ALA A 19 9.79 -24.98 21.37
N ALA A 20 10.23 -25.94 20.56
CA ALA A 20 10.15 -25.86 19.11
C ALA A 20 8.70 -25.78 18.63
N LEU A 21 7.80 -26.56 19.23
CA LEU A 21 6.37 -26.53 18.90
C LEU A 21 5.70 -25.22 19.33
N LEU A 22 6.09 -24.66 20.47
CA LEU A 22 5.66 -23.33 20.93
C LEU A 22 6.13 -22.24 19.97
N VAL A 23 7.39 -22.28 19.52
CA VAL A 23 7.92 -21.33 18.53
C VAL A 23 7.18 -21.47 17.21
N LEU A 24 6.92 -22.68 16.74
CA LEU A 24 6.16 -22.91 15.51
C LEU A 24 4.73 -22.40 15.62
N ALA A 25 4.07 -22.63 16.77
CA ALA A 25 2.74 -22.10 17.05
C ALA A 25 2.75 -20.56 17.11
N LEU A 26 3.77 -19.96 17.73
CA LEU A 26 3.91 -18.51 17.80
C LEU A 26 4.11 -17.90 16.41
N VAL A 27 4.95 -18.52 15.57
CA VAL A 27 5.15 -18.11 14.17
C VAL A 27 3.85 -18.24 13.37
N ALA A 28 3.08 -19.30 13.56
CA ALA A 28 1.79 -19.49 12.89
C ALA A 28 0.71 -18.48 13.34
N LEU A 29 0.81 -17.96 14.58
CA LEU A 29 -0.07 -16.90 15.09
C LEU A 29 0.31 -15.49 14.57
N ILE A 30 1.54 -15.29 14.10
CA ILE A 30 1.96 -14.05 13.45
C ILE A 30 1.45 -14.11 12.01
N GLN A 31 0.16 -13.82 11.81
CA GLN A 31 -0.32 -13.52 10.47
C GLN A 31 0.30 -12.19 10.01
N PRO A 32 0.68 -12.05 8.73
CA PRO A 32 0.96 -10.72 8.20
C PRO A 32 -0.27 -9.87 8.48
N ALA A 33 -0.06 -8.66 9.01
CA ALA A 33 -1.15 -7.70 9.15
C ALA A 33 -1.74 -7.53 7.75
N ASN A 34 -2.95 -8.06 7.53
CA ASN A 34 -3.68 -7.74 6.32
C ASN A 34 -3.77 -6.21 6.30
N ALA A 35 -3.19 -5.58 5.28
CA ALA A 35 -3.31 -4.14 5.09
C ALA A 35 -4.79 -3.80 5.22
N SER A 36 -5.12 -2.80 6.04
CA SER A 36 -6.53 -2.48 6.27
C SER A 36 -7.18 -2.17 4.91
N PRO A 37 -8.49 -2.41 4.73
CA PRO A 37 -9.18 -1.98 3.50
C PRO A 37 -8.93 -0.51 3.16
N LEU A 38 -8.69 0.32 4.20
CA LEU A 38 -8.28 1.71 4.04
C LEU A 38 -6.87 1.84 3.46
N ASP A 39 -5.88 1.07 3.92
CA ASP A 39 -4.52 1.11 3.36
C ASP A 39 -4.51 0.74 1.87
N ALA A 40 -5.21 -0.34 1.51
CA ALA A 40 -5.32 -0.75 0.11
C ALA A 40 -6.01 0.32 -0.76
N ALA A 41 -6.98 1.05 -0.20
CA ALA A 41 -7.59 2.19 -0.88
C ALA A 41 -6.61 3.35 -1.00
N MET A 42 -5.88 3.71 0.07
CA MET A 42 -4.92 4.82 0.08
C MET A 42 -3.75 4.61 -0.88
N ASP A 43 -3.36 3.37 -1.17
CA ASP A 43 -2.36 3.03 -2.20
C ASP A 43 -2.84 3.35 -3.64
N LYS A 44 -4.14 3.66 -3.80
CA LYS A 44 -4.77 4.03 -5.07
C LYS A 44 -5.25 5.48 -5.10
N VAL A 45 -4.88 6.30 -4.11
CA VAL A 45 -5.25 7.72 -4.03
C VAL A 45 -4.02 8.60 -4.18
N PHE A 46 -4.14 9.63 -5.01
CA PHE A 46 -3.21 10.75 -5.08
C PHE A 46 -3.82 12.01 -4.49
N THR A 47 -2.98 12.83 -3.86
CA THR A 47 -3.26 14.26 -3.67
C THR A 47 -2.95 15.00 -4.97
N VAL A 48 -3.86 15.82 -5.45
CA VAL A 48 -3.69 16.65 -6.64
C VAL A 48 -3.26 18.05 -6.23
N ARG A 49 -2.17 18.54 -6.81
CA ARG A 49 -1.67 19.91 -6.62
C ARG A 49 -1.46 20.62 -7.94
N SER A 50 -1.45 21.95 -7.91
CA SER A 50 -1.13 22.74 -9.10
C SER A 50 0.32 22.51 -9.54
N ASN A 51 0.53 22.44 -10.84
CA ASN A 51 1.86 22.41 -11.44
C ASN A 51 2.33 23.84 -11.78
N ASP A 52 2.31 24.71 -10.78
CA ASP A 52 2.74 26.12 -10.88
C ASP A 52 3.53 26.51 -9.63
N ALA A 53 4.08 27.72 -9.64
CA ALA A 53 4.90 28.24 -8.53
C ALA A 53 4.11 28.43 -7.22
N GLU A 54 2.78 28.40 -7.27
CA GLU A 54 1.91 28.63 -6.12
C GLU A 54 1.65 27.33 -5.34
N ASP A 55 1.94 26.17 -5.95
CA ASP A 55 1.86 24.82 -5.34
C ASP A 55 0.59 24.63 -4.47
N ARG A 56 -0.57 24.87 -5.06
CA ARG A 56 -1.86 24.80 -4.35
C ARG A 56 -2.35 23.37 -4.23
N PHE A 57 -2.97 23.05 -3.10
CA PHE A 57 -3.80 21.86 -2.99
C PHE A 57 -5.09 22.04 -3.82
N LEU A 58 -5.37 21.08 -4.70
CA LEU A 58 -6.53 21.11 -5.60
C LEU A 58 -7.58 20.06 -5.21
N GLY A 59 -7.17 18.89 -4.75
CA GLY A 59 -8.09 17.81 -4.40
C GLY A 59 -7.43 16.43 -4.36
N SER A 60 -8.19 15.41 -4.74
CA SER A 60 -7.73 14.02 -4.80
C SER A 60 -8.01 13.40 -6.16
N ALA A 61 -7.24 12.39 -6.53
CA ALA A 61 -7.47 11.57 -7.72
C ALA A 61 -7.32 10.09 -7.36
N PHE A 62 -8.05 9.23 -8.06
CA PHE A 62 -8.07 7.79 -7.81
C PHE A 62 -7.53 7.05 -9.02
N VAL A 63 -6.60 6.13 -8.80
CA VAL A 63 -6.14 5.20 -9.83
C VAL A 63 -7.34 4.42 -10.37
N TRP A 64 -7.50 4.38 -11.69
CA TRP A 64 -8.63 3.75 -12.34
C TRP A 64 -8.21 2.54 -13.17
N ALA A 65 -9.07 1.52 -13.20
CA ALA A 65 -8.89 0.27 -13.94
C ALA A 65 -7.50 -0.38 -13.73
N ASP A 66 -6.72 -0.52 -14.80
CA ASP A 66 -5.40 -1.15 -14.83
C ASP A 66 -4.27 -0.28 -14.27
N GLY A 67 -4.57 0.97 -13.90
CA GLY A 67 -3.62 1.91 -13.35
C GLY A 67 -2.84 2.71 -14.38
N ALA A 68 -3.25 2.69 -15.66
CA ALA A 68 -2.71 3.59 -16.67
C ALA A 68 -3.21 5.05 -16.51
N VAL A 69 -4.31 5.26 -15.78
CA VAL A 69 -4.92 6.58 -15.58
C VAL A 69 -5.40 6.76 -14.14
N ALA A 70 -5.50 8.03 -13.73
CA ALA A 70 -6.24 8.45 -12.56
C ALA A 70 -7.47 9.28 -12.95
N VAL A 71 -8.51 9.21 -12.13
CA VAL A 71 -9.75 9.97 -12.31
C VAL A 71 -9.93 10.92 -11.14
N THR A 72 -10.35 12.15 -11.46
CA THR A 72 -10.70 13.19 -10.49
C THR A 72 -11.89 14.00 -11.01
N ASN A 73 -12.28 15.03 -10.29
CA ASN A 73 -13.30 15.96 -10.74
C ASN A 73 -12.73 16.96 -11.76
N ALA A 74 -13.53 17.38 -12.74
CA ALA A 74 -13.09 18.36 -13.73
C ALA A 74 -12.78 19.72 -13.09
N HIS A 75 -13.54 20.12 -12.08
CA HIS A 75 -13.28 21.37 -11.35
C HIS A 75 -11.97 21.34 -10.55
N VAL A 76 -11.46 20.17 -10.15
CA VAL A 76 -10.19 20.04 -9.42
C VAL A 76 -9.02 20.45 -10.31
N VAL A 77 -9.02 19.99 -11.56
CA VAL A 77 -7.95 20.31 -12.52
C VAL A 77 -8.18 21.63 -13.27
N GLY A 78 -9.43 22.10 -13.32
CA GLY A 78 -9.80 23.30 -14.08
C GLY A 78 -9.29 23.26 -15.52
N GLN A 79 -8.55 24.30 -15.92
CA GLN A 79 -7.94 24.42 -17.24
C GLN A 79 -6.46 23.97 -17.28
N ALA A 80 -5.91 23.48 -16.16
CA ALA A 80 -4.48 23.13 -16.09
C ALA A 80 -4.17 21.91 -16.95
N GLU A 81 -3.30 22.04 -17.96
CA GLU A 81 -2.90 20.92 -18.82
C GLU A 81 -2.15 19.84 -18.04
N GLU A 82 -1.40 20.23 -17.02
CA GLU A 82 -0.65 19.35 -16.14
C GLU A 82 -0.97 19.63 -14.67
N VAL A 83 -0.87 18.59 -13.84
CA VAL A 83 -0.98 18.66 -12.39
C VAL A 83 0.11 17.83 -11.74
N ARG A 84 0.40 18.11 -10.47
CA ARG A 84 1.24 17.25 -9.64
C ARG A 84 0.39 16.26 -8.85
N LEU A 85 0.78 14.99 -8.89
CA LEU A 85 0.15 13.91 -8.16
C LEU A 85 1.12 13.41 -7.08
N ILE A 86 0.66 13.43 -5.82
CA ILE A 86 1.45 12.99 -4.68
C ILE A 86 0.80 11.76 -4.07
N ASP A 87 1.51 10.63 -4.02
CA ASP A 87 1.02 9.40 -3.39
C ASP A 87 1.13 9.45 -1.85
N ARG A 88 0.61 8.44 -1.17
CA ARG A 88 0.68 8.34 0.30
C ARG A 88 2.10 8.23 0.86
N HIS A 89 3.09 7.89 0.02
CA HIS A 89 4.50 7.76 0.36
C HIS A 89 5.28 9.06 0.11
N GLY A 90 4.62 10.10 -0.42
CA GLY A 90 5.22 11.38 -0.77
C GLY A 90 5.92 11.37 -2.13
N THR A 91 5.77 10.31 -2.93
CA THR A 91 6.24 10.30 -4.32
C THR A 91 5.43 11.32 -5.10
N ASP A 92 6.13 12.22 -5.76
CA ASP A 92 5.57 13.31 -6.52
C ASP A 92 5.87 13.12 -8.01
N LEU A 93 4.82 13.22 -8.83
CA LEU A 93 4.94 13.10 -10.28
C LEU A 93 4.07 14.14 -10.97
N THR A 94 4.62 14.77 -12.01
CA THR A 94 3.85 15.62 -12.93
C THR A 94 3.12 14.73 -13.93
N ALA A 95 1.82 14.98 -14.12
CA ALA A 95 0.97 14.19 -15.00
C ALA A 95 0.09 15.07 -15.89
N LEU A 96 -0.18 14.58 -17.10
CA LEU A 96 -1.00 15.25 -18.11
C LEU A 96 -2.49 14.96 -17.89
N VAL A 97 -3.31 16.01 -17.94
CA VAL A 97 -4.77 15.88 -17.96
C VAL A 97 -5.23 15.65 -19.41
N ILE A 98 -5.55 14.41 -19.73
CA ILE A 98 -5.81 13.94 -21.10
C ILE A 98 -7.27 14.06 -21.54
N ALA A 99 -8.21 14.17 -20.60
CA ALA A 99 -9.63 14.36 -20.93
C ALA A 99 -10.39 15.08 -19.81
N ARG A 100 -11.48 15.76 -20.18
CA ARG A 100 -12.42 16.43 -19.27
C ARG A 100 -13.85 16.31 -19.81
N ASP A 101 -14.79 16.02 -18.92
CA ASP A 101 -16.22 16.18 -19.12
C ASP A 101 -16.74 17.14 -18.05
N PRO A 102 -16.94 18.44 -18.38
CA PRO A 102 -17.40 19.42 -17.40
C PRO A 102 -18.88 19.25 -17.02
N ILE A 103 -19.69 18.52 -17.80
CA ILE A 103 -21.10 18.28 -17.48
C ILE A 103 -21.21 17.23 -16.38
N ARG A 104 -20.39 16.18 -16.45
CA ARG A 104 -20.33 15.12 -15.42
C ARG A 104 -19.34 15.42 -14.31
N ASP A 105 -18.58 16.51 -14.44
CA ASP A 105 -17.51 16.91 -13.55
C ASP A 105 -16.45 15.81 -13.37
N VAL A 106 -15.96 15.26 -14.48
CA VAL A 106 -14.93 14.20 -14.50
C VAL A 106 -13.73 14.65 -15.33
N ALA A 107 -12.53 14.40 -14.84
CA ALA A 107 -11.30 14.50 -15.62
C ALA A 107 -10.46 13.23 -15.50
N VAL A 108 -9.71 12.95 -16.57
CA VAL A 108 -8.81 11.80 -16.66
C VAL A 108 -7.38 12.31 -16.78
N ILE A 109 -6.51 11.77 -15.95
CA ILE A 109 -5.09 12.10 -15.85
C ILE A 109 -4.28 10.87 -16.25
N SER A 110 -3.31 11.03 -17.14
CA SER A 110 -2.43 9.93 -17.53
C SER A 110 -1.44 9.62 -16.42
N LEU A 111 -1.30 8.35 -16.05
CA LEU A 111 -0.23 7.90 -15.16
C LEU A 111 0.90 7.27 -15.99
N PRO A 112 2.17 7.48 -15.61
CA PRO A 112 3.26 6.75 -16.23
C PRO A 112 3.11 5.26 -15.88
N THR A 113 3.19 4.39 -16.88
CA THR A 113 3.31 2.95 -16.63
C THR A 113 4.57 2.73 -15.79
N PRO A 114 4.51 2.03 -14.64
CA PRO A 114 5.72 1.70 -13.91
C PRO A 114 6.67 0.98 -14.87
N ALA A 115 7.85 1.56 -15.10
CA ALA A 115 8.89 0.91 -15.87
C ALA A 115 9.15 -0.44 -15.19
N GLN A 116 8.85 -1.53 -15.88
CA GLN A 116 9.16 -2.88 -15.40
C GLN A 116 10.68 -2.93 -15.21
N GLY A 117 11.12 -2.89 -13.95
CA GLY A 117 12.51 -3.12 -13.54
C GLY A 117 12.78 -4.61 -13.45
#